data_AF-A0AAU6P561-F1
#
_entry.id   AF-A0AAU6P561-F1
#
_cell.length_a   1.000
_cell.length_b   1.000
_cell.length_c   1.000
_cell.angle_alpha   90.00
_cell.angle_beta   90.00
_cell.angle_gamma   90.00
#
_symmetry.space_group_name_H-M   'P 1'
#
loop_
_entity.id
_entity.type
_entity.pdbx_description
1 polymer ?
#
loop_
_entity_poly.entity_id
_entity_poly.type
_entity_poly.pdbx_seq_one_letter_code
_entity_poly.pdbx_strand_id
1 'polypeptide(L)'
;MNVTELDLNLWNMTKLTKILLSIPSIVGIVYLITFWSIDFFKWITNNIIGFEYQAPIVNGLILIQIAYLIYRLWNFKNIDKDKKTMWTVLLVIFNSVTSLIYIWKKDNEFEQLNKNTVHNNV
;
A
#
# COMPACT_ATOMS: atom_id res chain seq x y z
N MET A 1 -17.98 17.37 17.98
CA MET A 1 -17.41 16.58 16.87
C MET A 1 -18.47 15.57 16.47
N ASN A 2 -18.98 15.66 15.24
CA ASN A 2 -20.15 14.88 14.82
C ASN A 2 -19.69 13.43 14.49
N VAL A 3 -20.52 12.42 14.78
CA VAL A 3 -20.15 10.99 14.56
C VAL A 3 -19.78 10.74 13.09
N THR A 4 -20.43 11.46 12.17
CA THR A 4 -20.16 11.45 10.73
C THR A 4 -18.79 12.01 10.35
N GLU A 5 -18.25 13.00 11.06
CA GLU A 5 -16.89 13.54 10.82
C GLU A 5 -15.80 12.58 11.31
N LEU A 6 -16.08 11.83 12.39
CA LEU A 6 -15.14 10.84 12.92
C LEU A 6 -15.01 9.65 11.96
N ASP A 7 -16.13 9.16 11.42
CA ASP A 7 -16.17 8.10 10.40
C ASP A 7 -15.51 8.53 9.07
N LEU A 8 -15.71 9.78 8.65
CA LEU A 8 -15.09 10.35 7.45
C LEU A 8 -13.56 10.48 7.58
N ASN A 9 -13.07 10.87 8.75
CA ASN A 9 -11.64 10.93 9.03
C ASN A 9 -11.00 9.54 9.18
N LEU A 10 -11.75 8.54 9.65
CA LEU A 10 -11.28 7.15 9.70
C LEU A 10 -11.09 6.55 8.30
N TRP A 11 -11.94 6.97 7.35
CA TRP A 11 -11.93 6.45 5.99
C TRP A 11 -10.83 7.07 5.12
N ASN A 12 -10.50 8.34 5.30
CA ASN A 12 -9.55 9.03 4.44
C ASN A 12 -8.09 8.75 4.87
N MET A 13 -7.23 8.31 3.94
CA MET A 13 -5.83 8.07 4.24
C MET A 13 -5.11 9.41 4.36
N THR A 14 -4.63 9.74 5.56
CA THR A 14 -3.84 10.96 5.76
C THR A 14 -2.57 10.94 4.91
N LYS A 15 -2.05 12.12 4.55
CA LYS A 15 -0.80 12.24 3.78
C LYS A 15 0.37 11.52 4.47
N LEU A 16 0.43 11.56 5.80
CA LEU A 16 1.45 10.84 6.58
C LEU A 16 1.31 9.33 6.45
N THR A 17 0.10 8.80 6.53
CA THR A 17 -0.17 7.36 6.33
C THR A 17 0.27 6.92 4.94
N LYS A 18 -0.03 7.73 3.90
CA LYS A 18 0.41 7.45 2.53
C LYS A 18 1.93 7.42 2.38
N ILE A 19 2.62 8.38 2.99
CA ILE A 19 4.09 8.42 3.00
C ILE A 19 4.65 7.19 3.72
N LEU A 20 4.15 6.89 4.93
CA LEU A 20 4.59 5.74 5.73
C LEU A 20 4.40 4.43 4.97
N LEU A 21 3.22 4.23 4.38
CA LEU A 21 2.92 3.05 3.57
C LEU A 21 3.71 3.02 2.27
N SER A 22 4.27 4.14 1.77
CA SER A 22 5.12 4.11 0.57
C SER A 22 6.52 3.56 0.87
N ILE A 23 6.98 3.62 2.12
CA ILE A 23 8.34 3.21 2.51
C ILE A 23 8.61 1.74 2.16
N PRO A 24 7.76 0.74 2.54
CA PRO A 24 8.01 -0.65 2.17
C PRO A 24 8.08 -0.88 0.67
N SER A 25 7.28 -0.17 -0.14
CA SER A 25 7.36 -0.25 -1.60
C SER A 25 8.63 0.35 -2.17
N ILE A 26 9.10 1.49 -1.67
CA ILE A 26 10.37 2.10 -2.11
C ILE A 26 11.53 1.19 -1.73
N VAL A 27 11.54 0.65 -0.51
CA VAL A 27 12.55 -0.31 -0.06
C VAL A 27 12.54 -1.57 -0.93
N GLY A 28 11.35 -2.09 -1.27
CA GLY A 28 11.20 -3.21 -2.20
C GLY A 28 11.78 -2.92 -3.59
N ILE A 29 11.54 -1.73 -4.15
CA ILE A 29 12.13 -1.32 -5.44
C ILE A 29 13.66 -1.25 -5.36
N VAL A 30 14.20 -0.61 -4.33
CA VAL A 30 15.66 -0.52 -4.12
C VAL A 30 16.25 -1.93 -3.97
N TYR A 31 15.58 -2.83 -3.26
CA TYR A 31 15.97 -4.23 -3.10
C TYR A 31 15.89 -5.04 -4.42
N LEU A 32 14.96 -4.72 -5.32
CA LEU A 32 14.92 -5.32 -6.66
C LEU A 32 16.10 -4.83 -7.52
N ILE A 33 16.44 -3.54 -7.44
CA ILE A 33 17.57 -2.94 -8.14
C ILE A 33 18.89 -3.55 -7.64
N THR A 34 18.98 -3.89 -6.37
CA THR A 34 20.20 -4.50 -5.81
C THR A 34 20.43 -5.92 -6.28
N PHE A 35 19.39 -6.61 -6.75
CA PHE A 35 19.53 -7.87 -7.46
C PHE A 35 20.28 -7.71 -8.80
N TRP A 36 20.20 -6.53 -9.42
CA TRP A 36 20.95 -6.19 -10.64
C TRP A 36 22.37 -5.70 -10.36
N SER A 37 22.69 -5.33 -9.11
CA SER A 37 24.05 -4.94 -8.69
C SER A 37 24.30 -5.27 -7.21
N ILE A 38 24.88 -6.44 -6.98
CA ILE A 38 25.24 -6.94 -5.64
C ILE A 38 26.25 -6.04 -4.94
N ASP A 39 27.15 -5.41 -5.71
CA ASP A 39 28.18 -4.51 -5.17
C ASP A 39 27.58 -3.20 -4.64
N PHE A 40 26.52 -2.69 -5.28
CA PHE A 40 25.76 -1.53 -4.79
C PHE A 40 25.10 -1.81 -3.43
N PHE A 41 24.61 -3.04 -3.23
CA PHE A 41 23.98 -3.42 -1.96
C PHE A 41 24.99 -3.63 -0.85
N LYS A 42 26.09 -4.35 -1.12
CA LYS A 42 27.19 -4.49 -0.16
C LYS A 42 27.72 -3.13 0.29
N TRP A 43 27.80 -2.16 -0.63
CA TRP A 43 28.19 -0.78 -0.31
C TRP A 43 27.23 -0.09 0.67
N ILE A 44 25.90 -0.25 0.50
CA ILE A 44 24.90 0.34 1.40
C ILE A 44 24.82 -0.39 2.75
N THR A 45 24.88 -1.71 2.74
CA THR A 45 24.42 -2.50 3.89
C THR A 45 25.52 -3.10 4.77
N ASN A 46 26.80 -3.04 4.35
CA ASN A 46 27.91 -3.73 5.04
C ASN A 46 28.10 -3.33 6.52
N ASN A 47 27.44 -2.29 7.03
CA ASN A 47 27.63 -1.80 8.40
C ASN A 47 26.33 -1.74 9.24
N ILE A 48 25.17 -2.19 8.75
CA ILE A 48 23.88 -1.93 9.43
C ILE A 48 23.24 -3.21 9.98
N ILE A 49 23.03 -4.24 9.16
CA ILE A 49 22.39 -5.52 9.54
C ILE A 49 23.01 -6.63 8.68
N GLY A 50 23.23 -7.83 9.24
CA GLY A 50 23.71 -8.99 8.48
C GLY A 50 22.82 -9.30 7.27
N PHE A 51 23.42 -9.52 6.09
CA PHE A 51 22.71 -9.70 4.82
C PHE A 51 21.61 -10.78 4.90
N GLU A 52 21.85 -11.86 5.64
CA GLU A 52 20.89 -12.94 5.89
C GLU A 52 19.57 -12.51 6.55
N TYR A 53 19.59 -11.46 7.37
CA TYR A 53 18.40 -10.97 8.07
C TYR A 53 17.63 -9.88 7.32
N GLN A 54 18.24 -9.27 6.31
CA GLN A 54 17.62 -8.18 5.57
C GLN A 54 16.44 -8.66 4.72
N ALA A 55 16.57 -9.79 4.03
CA ALA A 55 15.52 -10.32 3.17
C ALA A 55 14.24 -10.70 3.95
N PRO A 56 14.30 -11.40 5.11
CA PRO A 56 13.11 -11.64 5.94
C PRO A 56 12.45 -10.35 6.45
N ILE A 57 13.25 -9.37 6.89
CA ILE A 57 12.72 -8.08 7.41
C ILE A 57 11.99 -7.32 6.32
N VAL A 58 12.61 -7.16 5.14
CA VAL A 58 12.02 -6.45 4.00
C VAL A 58 10.74 -7.14 3.55
N ASN A 59 10.75 -8.47 3.41
CA ASN A 59 9.55 -9.23 3.04
C ASN A 59 8.44 -9.11 4.09
N GLY A 60 8.77 -9.14 5.38
CA GLY A 60 7.80 -8.93 6.45
C GLY A 60 7.10 -7.58 6.38
N LEU A 61 7.87 -6.50 6.17
CA LEU A 61 7.32 -5.14 6.01
C LEU A 61 6.41 -5.04 4.78
N ILE A 62 6.80 -5.65 3.66
CA ILE A 62 6.00 -5.68 2.44
C ILE A 62 4.69 -6.45 2.65
N LEU A 63 4.72 -7.61 3.32
CA LEU A 63 3.53 -8.40 3.61
C LEU A 63 2.52 -7.64 4.49
N ILE A 64 2.99 -6.96 5.53
CA ILE A 64 2.15 -6.12 6.39
C ILE A 64 1.50 -4.99 5.58
N GLN A 65 2.28 -4.33 4.72
CA GLN A 65 1.79 -3.27 3.83
C GLN A 65 0.67 -3.80 2.90
N ILE A 66 0.92 -4.91 2.21
CA ILE A 66 -0.06 -5.53 1.30
C ILE A 66 -1.33 -5.90 2.07
N ALA A 67 -1.20 -6.53 3.24
CA ALA A 67 -2.34 -6.92 4.06
C ALA A 67 -3.22 -5.72 4.42
N TYR A 68 -2.60 -4.59 4.81
CA TYR A 68 -3.31 -3.35 5.09
C TYR A 68 -4.04 -2.80 3.84
N LEU A 69 -3.37 -2.75 2.69
CA LEU A 69 -3.96 -2.23 1.46
C LEU A 69 -5.12 -3.09 0.96
N ILE A 70 -5.00 -4.42 1.05
CA ILE A 70 -6.09 -5.36 0.74
C ILE A 70 -7.25 -5.15 1.71
N TYR A 71 -7.00 -5.11 3.02
CA TYR A 71 -8.03 -4.85 4.01
C TYR A 71 -8.83 -3.58 3.68
N ARG A 72 -8.11 -2.49 3.35
CA ARG A 72 -8.72 -1.22 2.98
C ARG A 72 -9.53 -1.30 1.68
N LEU A 73 -9.00 -1.97 0.65
CA LEU A 73 -9.70 -2.20 -0.62
C LEU A 73 -11.04 -2.92 -0.41
N TRP A 74 -11.03 -3.95 0.43
CA TRP A 74 -12.21 -4.78 0.67
C TRP A 74 -13.27 -4.08 1.51
N ASN A 75 -12.86 -3.13 2.35
CA ASN A 75 -13.77 -2.34 3.16
C ASN A 75 -14.65 -1.37 2.33
N PHE A 76 -14.26 -1.02 1.09
CA PHE A 76 -15.05 -0.10 0.27
C PHE A 76 -16.36 -0.76 -0.17
N LYS A 77 -17.52 -0.28 0.24
CA LYS A 77 -18.79 -0.98 -0.01
C LYS A 77 -19.26 -0.87 -1.47
N ASN A 78 -19.06 0.28 -2.09
CA ASN A 78 -19.63 0.61 -3.40
C ASN A 78 -18.65 0.40 -4.57
N ILE A 79 -17.79 -0.62 -4.48
CA ILE A 79 -16.85 -0.97 -5.55
C ILE A 79 -17.12 -2.40 -5.98
N ASP A 80 -17.25 -2.61 -7.29
CA ASP A 80 -17.50 -3.91 -7.88
C ASP A 80 -16.47 -4.95 -7.40
N LYS A 81 -16.99 -6.13 -7.07
CA LYS A 81 -16.18 -7.24 -6.54
C LYS A 81 -15.08 -7.67 -7.51
N ASP A 82 -15.35 -7.64 -8.82
CA ASP A 82 -14.37 -7.98 -9.84
C ASP A 82 -13.21 -6.99 -9.87
N LYS A 83 -13.52 -5.69 -9.71
CA LYS A 83 -12.51 -4.63 -9.61
C LYS A 83 -11.65 -4.79 -8.37
N LYS A 84 -12.25 -5.10 -7.21
CA LYS A 84 -11.52 -5.41 -5.97
C LYS A 84 -10.60 -6.62 -6.13
N THR A 85 -11.10 -7.67 -6.77
CA THR A 85 -10.34 -8.90 -6.99
C THR A 85 -9.14 -8.65 -7.91
N MET A 86 -9.34 -7.93 -9.03
CA MET A 86 -8.26 -7.53 -9.93
C MET A 86 -7.17 -6.72 -9.20
N TRP A 87 -7.55 -5.71 -8.40
CA TRP A 87 -6.58 -4.92 -7.63
C TRP A 87 -5.88 -5.71 -6.54
N THR A 88 -6.57 -6.67 -5.91
CA THR A 88 -5.95 -7.59 -4.95
C THR A 88 -4.86 -8.42 -5.63
N VAL A 89 -5.14 -8.98 -6.80
CA VAL A 89 -4.16 -9.75 -7.59
C VAL A 89 -2.97 -8.87 -7.98
N LEU A 90 -3.21 -7.64 -8.45
CA LEU A 90 -2.13 -6.70 -8.79
C LEU A 90 -1.27 -6.35 -7.56
N LEU A 91 -1.88 -6.13 -6.39
CA LEU A 91 -1.15 -5.82 -5.14
C LEU A 91 -0.29 -6.98 -4.67
N VAL A 92 -0.69 -8.23 -4.95
CA VAL A 92 0.08 -9.41 -4.57
C VAL A 92 1.22 -9.66 -5.56
N ILE A 93 0.96 -9.60 -6.87
CA ILE A 93 1.94 -9.95 -7.91
C ILE A 93 2.94 -8.80 -8.14
N PHE A 94 2.45 -7.57 -8.24
CA PHE A 94 3.26 -6.37 -8.54
C PHE A 94 3.37 -5.45 -7.33
N ASN A 95 3.61 -6.04 -6.15
CA ASN A 95 3.49 -5.38 -4.85
C ASN A 95 4.14 -3.98 -4.78
N SER A 96 5.34 -3.82 -5.29
CA SER A 96 6.14 -2.61 -5.05
C SER A 96 5.64 -1.45 -5.90
N VAL A 97 5.30 -1.68 -7.17
CA VAL A 97 4.80 -0.63 -8.07
C VAL A 97 3.31 -0.40 -7.87
N THR A 98 2.52 -1.48 -7.80
CA THR A 98 1.06 -1.39 -7.66
C THR A 98 0.67 -0.77 -6.32
N SER A 99 1.38 -1.06 -5.23
CA SER A 99 1.07 -0.44 -3.93
C SER A 99 1.26 1.07 -3.95
N LEU A 100 2.31 1.59 -4.60
CA LEU A 100 2.50 3.04 -4.76
C LEU A 100 1.35 3.67 -5.57
N ILE A 101 0.99 3.07 -6.70
CA ILE A 101 -0.13 3.54 -7.53
C ILE A 101 -1.44 3.50 -6.72
N TYR A 102 -1.63 2.45 -5.93
CA TYR A 102 -2.81 2.29 -5.11
C TYR A 102 -2.91 3.41 -4.06
N ILE A 103 -1.87 3.60 -3.26
CA ILE A 103 -1.79 4.57 -2.16
C ILE A 103 -2.03 6.01 -2.66
N TRP A 104 -1.37 6.40 -3.74
CA TRP A 104 -1.37 7.79 -4.18
C TRP A 104 -2.54 8.14 -5.09
N LYS A 105 -3.06 7.17 -5.85
CA LYS A 105 -4.10 7.43 -6.87
C LYS A 105 -5.39 6.67 -6.59
N LYS A 106 -5.35 5.34 -6.54
CA LYS A 106 -6.59 4.54 -6.55
C LYS A 106 -7.38 4.63 -5.27
N ASP A 107 -6.72 4.78 -4.14
CA ASP A 107 -7.39 4.93 -2.87
C ASP A 107 -8.35 6.15 -2.86
N ASN A 108 -7.89 7.28 -3.39
CA ASN A 108 -8.71 8.49 -3.52
C ASN A 108 -9.88 8.28 -4.50
N GLU A 109 -9.62 7.64 -5.65
CA GLU A 109 -10.67 7.33 -6.63
C GLU A 109 -11.75 6.43 -6.03
N PHE A 110 -11.34 5.40 -5.28
CA PHE A 110 -12.21 4.44 -4.61
C PHE A 110 -13.02 5.08 -3.49
N GLU A 111 -12.41 5.98 -2.72
CA GLU A 111 -13.11 6.75 -1.70
C GLU A 111 -14.17 7.67 -2.30
N GLN A 112 -13.87 8.36 -3.41
CA GLN A 112 -14.84 9.21 -4.10
C GLN A 112 -16.04 8.42 -4.63
N LEU A 113 -15.79 7.27 -5.28
CA LEU A 113 -16.85 6.36 -5.73
C LEU A 113 -17.69 5.85 -4.56
N ASN A 114 -17.04 5.55 -3.43
CA ASN A 114 -17.74 5.08 -2.24
C ASN A 114 -18.66 6.17 -1.64
N LYS A 115 -18.22 7.44 -1.63
CA LYS A 115 -19.00 8.58 -1.10
C LYS A 115 -20.15 9.02 -2.02
N ASN A 116 -19.91 9.16 -3.33
CA ASN A 116 -20.90 9.68 -4.27
C ASN A 116 -22.16 8.81 -4.36
N THR A 117 -22.03 7.51 -4.14
CA THR A 117 -23.17 6.58 -4.20
C THR A 117 -24.02 6.60 -2.92
N VAL A 118 -23.47 7.03 -1.79
CA VAL A 118 -24.22 7.16 -0.52
C VAL A 118 -25.11 8.40 -0.55
N HIS A 119 -24.71 9.47 -1.25
CA HIS A 119 -25.46 10.72 -1.28
C HIS A 119 -26.68 10.69 -2.21
N ASN A 120 -26.73 9.74 -3.16
CA ASN A 120 -27.82 9.60 -4.15
C ASN A 120 -29.00 8.75 -3.65
N ASN A 121 -28.99 8.29 -2.39
CA ASN A 121 -30.05 7.49 -1.78
C ASN A 121 -30.90 8.28 -0.75
N VAL A 122 -30.99 9.60 -0.89
CA VAL A 122 -31.91 10.46 -0.09
C VAL A 122 -32.94 11.10 -1.00
#